data_AF-A0A9J6E253-F1
#
_entry.id   AF-A0A9J6E253-F1
#
_cell.length_a   1.000
_cell.length_b   1.000
_cell.length_c   1.000
_cell.angle_alpha   90.00
_cell.angle_beta   90.00
_cell.angle_gamma   90.00
#
_symmetry.space_group_name_H-M   'P 1'
#
loop_
_entity.id
_entity.type
_entity.pdbx_description
1 polymer ?
#
loop_
_entity_poly.entity_id
_entity_poly.type
_entity_poly.pdbx_seq_one_letter_code
_entity_poly.pdbx_strand_id
1 'polypeptide(L)'
;MSHVNASFLLSVDCHDPGLPHRMRFKAFNVRYRLLAPFKILKKTDDKAVGDCKLILEHFSQTIANVKLSNATVNWALGKRHIFLSENARQQLELLREARRHAAALLIQAVWRGWHQRLRWPSLRRSLQLHGRVANTRCALLFLTEKVTRFVRRYSQKFY
;
A
#
# COMPACT_ATOMS: atom_id res chain seq x y z
N MET A 1 -20.61 -1.24 -51.32
CA MET A 1 -21.34 -1.42 -50.05
C MET A 1 -20.74 -2.64 -49.38
N SER A 2 -19.76 -2.50 -48.49
CA SER A 2 -19.97 -2.23 -47.07
C SER A 2 -18.81 -1.47 -46.44
N HIS A 3 -19.15 -0.42 -45.70
CA HIS A 3 -18.30 0.33 -44.78
C HIS A 3 -17.94 -0.50 -43.55
N VAL A 4 -16.67 -0.48 -43.12
CA VAL A 4 -16.29 -0.36 -41.70
C VAL A 4 -15.05 0.53 -41.58
N ASN A 5 -15.33 1.80 -41.31
CA ASN A 5 -14.68 2.75 -40.40
C ASN A 5 -13.16 2.66 -40.12
N ALA A 6 -12.52 3.77 -40.48
CA ALA A 6 -11.20 4.21 -40.10
C ALA A 6 -10.96 4.24 -38.57
N SER A 7 -9.74 3.92 -38.16
CA SER A 7 -9.04 4.56 -37.03
C SER A 7 -7.55 4.27 -37.11
N PHE A 8 -6.80 5.28 -37.58
CA PHE A 8 -5.42 5.62 -37.20
C PHE A 8 -4.43 4.46 -36.95
N LEU A 9 -3.80 3.97 -38.01
CA LEU A 9 -2.46 3.35 -37.93
C LEU A 9 -1.45 4.18 -38.73
N LEU A 10 -1.29 5.43 -38.31
CA LEU A 10 -0.16 6.27 -38.73
C LEU A 10 0.40 6.94 -37.48
N SER A 11 1.48 6.39 -36.94
CA SER A 11 2.59 7.18 -36.43
C SER A 11 3.80 6.29 -36.16
N VAL A 12 4.68 6.26 -37.17
CA VAL A 12 6.15 6.44 -37.08
C VAL A 12 6.89 5.89 -35.85
N ASP A 13 7.79 4.96 -36.15
CA ASP A 13 8.84 4.44 -35.29
C ASP A 13 9.70 5.54 -34.64
N CYS A 14 10.06 5.38 -33.36
CA CYS A 14 11.46 5.14 -32.92
C CYS A 14 11.61 5.30 -31.39
N HIS A 15 12.03 4.20 -30.74
CA HIS A 15 12.63 4.09 -29.39
C HIS A 15 11.69 4.00 -28.15
N ASP A 16 10.96 2.89 -28.01
CA ASP A 16 11.41 1.71 -27.22
C ASP A 16 10.19 0.77 -26.98
N PRO A 17 10.14 -0.48 -27.50
CA PRO A 17 8.90 -1.28 -27.58
C PRO A 17 8.42 -1.90 -26.25
N GLY A 18 9.03 -1.57 -25.11
CA GLY A 18 8.80 -2.26 -23.83
C GLY A 18 8.21 -1.43 -22.68
N LEU A 19 8.12 -0.11 -22.79
CA LEU A 19 7.80 0.79 -21.66
C LEU A 19 6.71 1.82 -22.02
N PRO A 20 5.44 1.39 -22.16
CA PRO A 20 4.36 2.28 -22.61
C PRO A 20 4.00 3.37 -21.59
N HIS A 21 4.38 3.20 -20.31
CA HIS A 21 3.98 4.10 -19.25
C HIS A 21 5.06 5.14 -18.94
N ARG A 22 4.73 6.42 -19.09
CA ARG A 22 5.61 7.56 -18.81
C ARG A 22 5.02 8.46 -17.72
N MET A 23 5.79 8.73 -16.67
CA MET A 23 5.39 9.66 -15.61
C MET A 23 6.48 10.72 -15.35
N ARG A 24 6.10 11.94 -14.95
CA ARG A 24 7.06 12.92 -14.42
C ARG A 24 7.54 12.49 -13.03
N PHE A 25 8.80 12.78 -12.68
CA PHE A 25 9.35 12.43 -11.37
C PHE A 25 8.53 12.96 -10.20
N LYS A 26 8.06 14.22 -10.29
CA LYS A 26 7.19 14.82 -9.28
C LYS A 26 5.86 14.07 -9.10
N ALA A 27 5.24 13.66 -10.21
CA ALA A 27 3.99 12.89 -10.17
C ALA A 27 4.21 11.49 -9.59
N PHE A 28 5.33 10.84 -9.95
CA PHE A 28 5.72 9.53 -9.42
C PHE A 28 5.94 9.58 -7.91
N ASN A 29 6.72 10.54 -7.41
CA ASN A 29 7.01 10.69 -5.99
C ASN A 29 5.75 10.95 -5.16
N VAL A 30 4.84 11.81 -5.63
CA VAL A 30 3.56 12.06 -4.94
C VAL A 30 2.70 10.79 -4.90
N ARG A 31 2.66 10.03 -6.01
CA ARG A 31 1.84 8.82 -6.12
C ARG A 31 2.38 7.69 -5.24
N TYR A 32 3.69 7.45 -5.24
CA TYR A 32 4.29 6.28 -4.58
C TYR A 32 5.00 6.61 -3.26
N ARG A 33 4.79 7.81 -2.72
CA ARG A 33 5.37 8.26 -1.44
C ARG A 33 5.19 7.27 -0.29
N LEU A 34 4.08 6.54 -0.29
CA LEU A 34 3.70 5.61 0.77
C LEU A 34 4.52 4.30 0.73
N LEU A 35 5.20 4.02 -0.37
CA LEU A 35 6.00 2.81 -0.57
C LEU A 35 7.39 2.94 0.06
N ALA A 36 7.94 4.16 0.16
CA ALA A 36 9.24 4.39 0.79
C ALA A 36 9.10 4.94 2.22
N PRO A 37 10.06 4.66 3.12
CA PRO A 37 10.05 5.17 4.48
C PRO A 37 10.02 6.70 4.53
N PHE A 38 9.04 7.26 5.25
CA PHE A 38 8.80 8.72 5.33
C PHE A 38 9.99 9.55 5.86
N LYS A 39 11.00 8.91 6.47
CA LYS A 39 12.15 9.59 7.06
C LYS A 39 13.22 10.02 6.05
N ILE A 40 13.15 9.55 4.80
CA ILE A 40 14.25 9.69 3.82
C ILE A 40 13.90 10.66 2.67
N LEU A 41 12.61 10.89 2.39
CA LEU A 41 12.16 11.72 1.26
C LEU A 41 12.26 13.23 1.59
N LYS A 42 13.18 13.95 0.94
CA LYS A 42 13.38 15.40 1.15
C LYS A 42 12.59 16.18 0.09
N LYS A 43 11.68 17.07 0.54
CA LYS A 43 10.75 17.90 -0.28
C LYS A 43 11.44 18.98 -1.17
N THR A 44 12.57 18.70 -1.80
CA THR A 44 13.26 19.66 -2.69
C THR A 44 13.24 19.12 -4.11
N ASP A 45 12.79 19.91 -5.09
CA ASP A 45 12.66 19.50 -6.51
C ASP A 45 14.01 18.98 -7.08
N ASP A 46 15.15 19.50 -6.61
CA ASP A 46 16.50 19.04 -6.98
C ASP A 46 16.83 17.60 -6.54
N LYS A 47 16.06 17.05 -5.59
CA LYS A 47 16.21 15.66 -5.08
C LYS A 47 15.13 14.73 -5.59
N ALA A 48 14.21 15.21 -6.43
CA ALA A 48 13.10 14.40 -6.93
C ALA A 48 13.57 13.13 -7.66
N VAL A 49 14.70 13.19 -8.37
CA VAL A 49 15.32 12.02 -9.03
C VAL A 49 15.89 11.04 -8.01
N GLY A 50 16.49 11.53 -6.92
CA GLY A 50 17.01 10.70 -5.83
C GLY A 50 15.89 9.97 -5.09
N ASP A 51 14.80 10.69 -4.79
CA ASP A 51 13.60 10.13 -4.18
C ASP A 51 12.97 9.04 -5.07
N CYS A 52 12.91 9.27 -6.39
CA CYS A 52 12.44 8.26 -7.35
C CYS A 52 13.29 6.98 -7.28
N LYS A 53 14.62 7.10 -7.28
CA LYS A 53 15.54 5.97 -7.20
C LYS A 53 15.36 5.18 -5.91
N LEU A 54 15.24 5.86 -4.78
CA LEU A 54 15.01 5.22 -3.47
C LEU A 54 13.69 4.44 -3.44
N ILE A 55 12.62 5.00 -4.01
CA ILE A 55 11.33 4.31 -4.13
C ILE A 55 11.47 3.05 -4.99
N LEU A 56 12.18 3.12 -6.12
CA LEU A 56 12.41 1.99 -7.02
C LEU A 56 13.29 0.91 -6.39
N GLU A 57 14.30 1.29 -5.62
CA GLU A 57 15.15 0.36 -4.88
C GLU A 57 14.34 -0.43 -3.85
N HIS A 58 13.56 0.29 -3.02
CA HIS A 58 12.68 -0.36 -2.05
C HIS A 58 11.61 -1.23 -2.71
N PHE A 59 11.09 -0.80 -3.87
CA PHE A 59 10.16 -1.58 -4.67
C PHE A 59 10.78 -2.88 -5.19
N SER A 60 12.00 -2.84 -5.73
CA SER A 60 12.74 -4.02 -6.19
C SER A 60 12.99 -5.01 -5.05
N GLN A 61 13.44 -4.51 -3.90
CA GLN A 61 13.62 -5.33 -2.68
C GLN A 61 12.30 -5.95 -2.22
N THR A 62 11.20 -5.19 -2.23
CA THR A 62 9.88 -5.68 -1.82
C THR A 62 9.38 -6.78 -2.77
N ILE A 63 9.52 -6.62 -4.08
CA ILE A 63 9.12 -7.65 -5.04
C ILE A 63 9.96 -8.92 -4.86
N ALA A 64 11.27 -8.78 -4.70
CA ALA A 64 12.17 -9.91 -4.48
C ALA A 64 11.78 -10.70 -3.22
N ASN A 65 11.47 -10.00 -2.13
CA ASN A 65 11.10 -10.62 -0.85
C ASN A 65 9.75 -11.33 -0.89
N VAL A 66 8.76 -10.74 -1.57
CA VAL A 66 7.38 -11.26 -1.55
C VAL A 66 7.09 -12.20 -2.72
N LYS A 67 8.05 -12.40 -3.66
CA LYS A 67 7.88 -13.19 -4.89
C LYS A 67 6.56 -12.87 -5.60
N LEU A 68 6.17 -11.58 -5.60
CA LEU A 68 4.84 -11.13 -6.03
C LEU A 68 4.57 -11.42 -7.52
N SER A 69 5.63 -11.64 -8.31
CA SER A 69 5.52 -11.96 -9.73
C SER A 69 6.82 -12.57 -10.27
N ASN A 70 6.72 -13.61 -11.11
CA ASN A 70 7.82 -14.08 -11.97
C ASN A 70 7.95 -13.23 -13.24
N ALA A 71 7.10 -12.21 -13.43
CA ALA A 71 7.10 -11.39 -14.63
C ALA A 71 8.21 -10.33 -14.58
N THR A 72 8.78 -10.02 -15.73
CA THR A 72 9.86 -9.05 -15.87
C THR A 72 9.38 -7.64 -15.56
N VAL A 73 10.00 -7.03 -14.55
CA VAL A 73 9.74 -5.66 -14.10
C VAL A 73 10.88 -4.79 -14.63
N ASN A 74 10.60 -4.02 -15.67
CA ASN A 74 11.57 -3.15 -16.33
C ASN A 74 11.19 -1.68 -16.11
N TRP A 75 12.19 -0.85 -15.87
CA TRP A 75 12.02 0.59 -15.70
C TRP A 75 13.25 1.32 -16.21
N ALA A 76 13.05 2.55 -16.70
CA ALA A 76 14.11 3.42 -17.19
C ALA A 76 13.90 4.85 -16.70
N LEU A 77 14.99 5.55 -16.40
CA LEU A 77 14.96 6.96 -16.00
C LEU A 77 15.39 7.83 -17.18
N GLY A 78 14.53 8.75 -17.60
CA GLY A 78 14.84 9.79 -18.57
C GLY A 78 15.23 11.11 -17.90
N LYS A 79 15.37 12.18 -18.70
CA LYS A 79 15.80 13.51 -18.21
C LYS A 79 14.84 14.17 -17.22
N ARG A 80 13.53 13.95 -17.36
CA ARG A 80 12.46 14.51 -16.50
C ARG A 80 11.35 13.51 -16.14
N HIS A 81 11.46 12.29 -16.67
CA HIS A 81 10.40 11.29 -16.64
C HIS A 81 10.96 9.94 -16.27
N ILE A 82 10.13 9.13 -15.64
CA ILE A 82 10.33 7.70 -15.45
C ILE A 82 9.47 6.95 -16.48
N PHE A 83 10.06 5.92 -17.05
CA PHE A 83 9.42 4.97 -17.96
C PHE A 83 9.29 3.63 -17.24
N LEU A 84 8.11 3.05 -17.28
CA LEU A 84 7.76 1.84 -16.56
C LEU A 84 7.15 0.84 -17.54
N SER A 85 7.49 -0.43 -17.38
CA SER A 85 6.76 -1.51 -18.04
C SER A 85 5.36 -1.59 -17.45
N GLU A 86 4.41 -2.11 -18.21
CA GLU A 86 3.04 -2.25 -17.73
C GLU A 86 2.99 -3.13 -16.46
N ASN A 87 3.80 -4.19 -16.42
CA ASN A 87 3.94 -5.04 -15.24
C ASN A 87 4.51 -4.27 -14.04
N ALA A 88 5.54 -3.44 -14.24
CA ALA A 88 6.09 -2.60 -13.17
C ALA A 88 5.03 -1.67 -12.59
N ARG A 89 4.23 -1.04 -13.46
CA ARG A 89 3.12 -0.16 -13.06
C ARG A 89 2.06 -0.91 -12.25
N GLN A 90 1.64 -2.09 -12.71
CA GLN A 90 0.63 -2.90 -12.01
C GLN A 90 1.11 -3.33 -10.62
N GLN A 91 2.35 -3.81 -10.51
CA GLN A 91 2.93 -4.20 -9.22
C GLN A 91 3.05 -3.01 -8.26
N LEU A 92 3.42 -1.83 -8.76
CA LEU A 92 3.45 -0.59 -7.97
C LEU A 92 2.05 -0.20 -7.45
N GLU A 93 1.00 -0.31 -8.26
CA GLU A 93 -0.37 -0.03 -7.82
C GLU A 93 -0.87 -1.05 -6.81
N LEU A 94 -0.61 -2.35 -7.03
CA LEU A 94 -0.99 -3.42 -6.10
C LEU A 94 -0.34 -3.20 -4.72
N LEU A 95 0.95 -2.89 -4.66
CA LEU A 95 1.63 -2.58 -3.40
C LEU A 95 1.05 -1.33 -2.73
N ARG A 96 0.71 -0.31 -3.52
CA ARG A 96 0.09 0.92 -3.01
C ARG A 96 -1.28 0.65 -2.42
N GLU A 97 -2.11 -0.17 -3.06
CA GLU A 97 -3.41 -0.59 -2.55
C GLU A 97 -3.28 -1.43 -1.29
N ALA A 98 -2.40 -2.43 -1.29
CA ALA A 98 -2.14 -3.27 -0.12
C ALA A 98 -1.70 -2.44 1.10
N ARG A 99 -0.81 -1.45 0.90
CA ARG A 99 -0.34 -0.58 1.98
C ARG A 99 -1.47 0.28 2.57
N ARG A 100 -2.34 0.83 1.71
CA ARG A 100 -3.50 1.62 2.13
C ARG A 100 -4.54 0.76 2.85
N HIS A 101 -4.79 -0.43 2.33
CA HIS A 101 -5.70 -1.39 2.94
C HIS A 101 -5.20 -1.78 4.34
N ALA A 102 -3.92 -2.10 4.49
CA ALA A 102 -3.31 -2.39 5.78
C ALA A 102 -3.43 -1.22 6.77
N ALA A 103 -3.19 0.01 6.33
CA ALA A 103 -3.35 1.20 7.15
C ALA A 103 -4.82 1.40 7.58
N ALA A 104 -5.78 1.21 6.66
CA ALA A 104 -7.20 1.29 6.97
C ALA A 104 -7.61 0.22 7.99
N LEU A 105 -7.14 -1.03 7.83
CA LEU A 105 -7.40 -2.10 8.80
C LEU A 105 -6.85 -1.77 10.19
N LEU A 106 -5.67 -1.17 10.28
CA LEU A 106 -5.08 -0.74 11.55
C LEU A 106 -5.96 0.32 12.23
N ILE A 107 -6.34 1.37 11.49
CA ILE A 107 -7.21 2.43 12.01
C ILE A 107 -8.55 1.84 12.47
N GLN A 108 -9.17 1.00 11.65
CA GLN A 108 -10.43 0.34 11.97
C GLN A 108 -10.31 -0.56 13.21
N ALA A 109 -9.23 -1.34 13.34
CA ALA A 109 -9.02 -2.21 14.50
C ALA A 109 -8.84 -1.41 15.79
N VAL A 110 -8.05 -0.32 15.74
CA VAL A 110 -7.86 0.58 16.88
C VAL A 110 -9.17 1.23 17.28
N TRP A 111 -9.94 1.76 16.31
CA TRP A 111 -11.22 2.38 16.57
C TRP A 111 -12.24 1.40 17.16
N ARG A 112 -12.40 0.21 16.55
CA ARG A 112 -13.29 -0.85 17.08
C ARG A 112 -12.91 -1.25 18.51
N GLY A 113 -11.61 -1.40 18.77
CA GLY A 113 -11.10 -1.71 20.11
C GLY A 113 -11.38 -0.61 21.13
N TRP A 114 -11.17 0.66 20.77
CA TRP A 114 -11.49 1.80 21.63
C TRP A 114 -13.00 1.91 21.89
N HIS A 115 -13.81 1.81 20.84
CA HIS A 115 -15.26 1.89 20.93
C HIS A 115 -15.85 0.78 21.81
N GLN A 116 -15.33 -0.44 21.70
CA GLN A 116 -15.75 -1.56 22.55
C GLN A 116 -15.39 -1.34 24.03
N ARG A 117 -14.20 -0.78 24.32
CA ARG A 117 -13.79 -0.45 25.70
C ARG A 117 -14.68 0.65 26.30
N LEU A 118 -15.08 1.64 25.50
CA LEU A 118 -16.00 2.69 25.95
C LEU A 118 -17.40 2.14 26.25
N ARG A 119 -17.90 1.20 25.44
CA ARG A 119 -19.21 0.55 25.64
C ARG A 119 -19.21 -0.53 26.72
N TRP A 120 -18.04 -1.05 27.10
CA TRP A 120 -17.90 -2.17 28.03
C TRP A 120 -18.58 -1.96 29.40
N PRO A 121 -18.47 -0.79 30.08
CA PRO A 121 -19.13 -0.59 31.38
C PRO A 121 -20.66 -0.65 31.29
N SER A 122 -21.25 -0.14 30.20
CA SER A 122 -22.69 -0.22 29.98
C SER A 122 -23.14 -1.63 29.62
N LEU A 123 -22.40 -2.31 28.73
CA LEU A 123 -22.66 -3.71 28.39
C LEU A 123 -22.52 -4.64 29.60
N ARG A 124 -21.49 -4.44 30.44
CA ARG A 124 -21.27 -5.18 31.68
C ARG A 124 -22.43 -5.02 32.65
N ARG A 125 -22.95 -3.80 32.82
CA ARG A 125 -24.13 -3.55 33.68
C ARG A 125 -25.37 -4.24 33.14
N SER A 126 -25.65 -4.13 31.84
CA SER A 126 -26.76 -4.86 31.22
C SER A 126 -26.62 -6.37 31.37
N LEU A 127 -25.43 -6.94 31.17
CA LEU A 127 -25.17 -8.37 31.37
C LEU A 127 -25.33 -8.81 32.84
N GLN A 128 -24.90 -7.99 33.80
CA GLN A 128 -25.08 -8.26 35.23
C GLN A 128 -26.56 -8.26 35.64
N LEU A 129 -27.38 -7.39 35.04
CA LEU A 129 -28.83 -7.35 35.25
C LEU A 129 -29.53 -8.56 34.62
N HIS A 130 -29.02 -9.10 33.52
CA HIS A 130 -29.63 -10.22 32.80
C HIS A 130 -29.07 -11.61 33.19
N GLY A 131 -27.99 -11.71 33.98
CA GLY A 131 -27.32 -12.99 34.20
C GLY A 131 -26.48 -13.10 35.48
N ARG A 132 -26.97 -13.90 36.42
CA ARG A 132 -26.29 -14.41 37.62
C ARG A 132 -25.17 -15.42 37.33
N VAL A 133 -24.62 -15.56 36.12
CA VAL A 133 -23.73 -16.69 35.77
C VAL A 133 -22.57 -16.28 34.84
N ALA A 134 -21.41 -16.88 35.11
CA ALA A 134 -20.15 -16.94 34.35
C ALA A 134 -19.10 -15.83 34.58
N ASN A 135 -18.30 -16.05 35.64
CA ASN A 135 -16.83 -15.95 35.66
C ASN A 135 -16.20 -14.89 34.71
N THR A 136 -16.27 -13.63 35.14
CA THR A 136 -15.83 -12.44 34.38
C THR A 136 -14.31 -12.25 34.29
N ARG A 137 -13.50 -13.20 34.77
CA ARG A 137 -12.03 -13.11 34.70
C ARG A 137 -11.44 -13.47 33.33
N CYS A 138 -12.14 -14.22 32.48
CA CYS A 138 -11.60 -14.64 31.16
C CYS A 138 -11.66 -13.56 30.07
N ALA A 139 -12.62 -12.62 30.09
CA ALA A 139 -12.81 -11.69 28.97
C ALA A 139 -11.76 -10.55 28.90
N LEU A 140 -11.18 -10.16 30.04
CA LEU A 140 -10.21 -9.06 30.12
C LEU A 140 -8.84 -9.41 29.53
N LEU A 141 -8.41 -10.67 29.65
CA LEU A 141 -7.13 -11.14 29.10
C LEU A 141 -7.21 -11.40 27.59
N PHE A 142 -8.35 -11.88 27.09
CA PHE A 142 -8.49 -12.22 25.66
C PHE A 142 -8.51 -11.02 24.71
N LEU A 143 -9.06 -9.87 25.12
CA LEU A 143 -9.13 -8.67 24.26
C LEU A 143 -7.85 -7.85 24.25
N THR A 144 -7.12 -7.80 25.38
CA THR A 144 -5.88 -7.04 25.50
C THR A 144 -4.72 -7.73 24.80
N GLU A 145 -4.61 -9.06 24.91
CA GLU A 145 -3.57 -9.84 24.23
C GLU A 145 -3.76 -9.92 22.71
N LYS A 146 -4.99 -10.07 22.20
CA LYS A 146 -5.21 -10.20 20.75
C LYS A 146 -4.93 -8.89 20.00
N VAL A 147 -5.29 -7.75 20.57
CA VAL A 147 -5.03 -6.44 19.94
C VAL A 147 -3.53 -6.10 20.00
N THR A 148 -2.86 -6.35 21.12
CA THR A 148 -1.40 -6.12 21.21
C THR A 148 -0.60 -7.10 20.36
N ARG A 149 -0.97 -8.39 20.28
CA ARG A 149 -0.34 -9.33 19.34
C ARG A 149 -0.61 -8.97 17.88
N PHE A 150 -1.80 -8.49 17.54
CA PHE A 150 -2.11 -8.05 16.16
C PHE A 150 -1.23 -6.86 15.76
N VAL A 151 -1.11 -5.84 16.63
CA VAL A 151 -0.26 -4.67 16.39
C VAL A 151 1.23 -5.05 16.34
N ARG A 152 1.72 -5.93 17.25
CA ARG A 152 3.11 -6.43 17.21
C ARG A 152 3.42 -7.25 15.95
N ARG A 153 2.50 -8.13 15.54
CA ARG A 153 2.68 -9.00 14.36
C ARG A 153 2.60 -8.23 13.04
N TYR A 154 1.87 -7.12 13.01
CA TYR A 154 1.83 -6.22 11.84
C TYR A 154 3.06 -5.31 11.75
N SER A 155 3.65 -4.88 12.88
CA SER A 155 4.85 -4.04 12.89
C SER A 155 6.09 -4.75 12.31
N GLN A 156 6.17 -6.08 12.43
CA GLN A 156 7.32 -6.87 11.93
C GLN A 156 7.24 -7.25 10.44
N LYS A 157 6.07 -7.15 9.79
CA LYS A 157 5.90 -7.59 8.40
C LYS A 157 6.13 -6.48 7.36
N PHE A 158 6.41 -5.27 7.80
CA PHE A 158 6.25 -4.06 6.98
C PHE A 158 7.35 -3.01 7.17
N TYR A 159 8.42 -3.38 7.88
CA TYR A 159 9.70 -2.69 8.00
C TYR A 159 10.82 -3.66 7.67
#